data_AF-A0A2S8PG66-F1
#
_entry.id   AF-A0A2S8PG66-F1
#
_cell.length_a   1.000
_cell.length_b   1.000
_cell.length_c   1.000
_cell.angle_alpha   90.00
_cell.angle_beta   90.00
_cell.angle_gamma   90.00
#
_symmetry.space_group_name_H-M   'P 1'
#
loop_
_entity.id
_entity.type
_entity.pdbx_description
1 polymer ?
#
loop_
_entity_poly.entity_id
_entity_poly.type
_entity_poly.pdbx_seq_one_letter_code
_entity_poly.pdbx_strand_id
1 'polypeptide(L)'
;KDEISKGLNDLKNYLKVNQFEVNTAINKDNFPAYQGAVMNVEMNDPETKDNMKLSLEATSQYSKINEKQTFSVGIPKEADVITMEQLQEKMGATAY
;
A
#
# COMPACT_ATOMS: atom_id res chain seq x y z
N LYS A 1 3.31 26.28 -12.02
CA LYS A 1 3.98 25.02 -12.44
C LYS A 1 5.31 24.79 -11.70
N ASP A 2 5.77 25.74 -10.87
CA ASP A 2 7.10 25.70 -10.26
C ASP A 2 7.17 25.19 -8.81
N GLU A 3 6.07 25.25 -8.05
CA GLU A 3 6.10 24.88 -6.63
C GLU A 3 6.22 23.38 -6.41
N ILE A 4 5.51 22.57 -7.21
CA ILE A 4 5.62 21.10 -7.16
C ILE A 4 7.04 20.65 -7.55
N SER A 5 7.63 21.30 -8.56
CA SER A 5 8.98 20.99 -9.04
C SER A 5 10.06 21.35 -8.02
N LYS A 6 9.91 22.49 -7.32
CA LYS A 6 10.79 22.86 -6.21
C LYS A 6 10.66 21.88 -5.04
N GLY A 7 9.44 21.61 -4.59
CA GLY A 7 9.20 20.65 -3.50
C GLY A 7 9.75 19.26 -3.79
N LEU A 8 9.62 18.78 -5.04
CA LEU A 8 10.22 17.51 -5.47
C LEU A 8 11.75 17.54 -5.53
N ASN A 9 12.36 18.67 -5.87
CA ASN A 9 13.81 18.81 -5.88
C ASN A 9 14.41 18.88 -4.48
N ASP A 10 13.75 19.57 -3.55
CA ASP A 10 14.14 19.57 -2.14
C ASP A 10 14.01 18.16 -1.53
N LEU A 11 12.91 17.45 -1.80
CA LEU A 11 12.71 16.06 -1.37
C LEU A 11 13.82 15.13 -1.86
N LYS A 12 14.38 15.32 -3.06
CA LYS A 12 15.49 14.51 -3.58
C LYS A 12 16.79 14.65 -2.79
N ASN A 13 16.99 15.77 -2.07
CA ASN A 13 18.18 15.97 -1.25
C ASN A 13 18.14 15.12 0.03
N TYR A 14 16.93 14.81 0.51
CA TYR A 14 16.70 14.03 1.74
C TYR A 14 16.26 12.60 1.45
N LEU A 15 15.64 12.35 0.29
CA LEU A 15 15.00 11.10 -0.07
C LEU A 15 15.48 10.65 -1.45
N LYS A 16 16.27 9.58 -1.45
CA LYS A 16 16.77 8.93 -2.65
C LYS A 16 15.90 7.72 -2.99
N VAL A 17 15.21 7.80 -4.11
CA VAL A 17 14.49 6.64 -4.66
C VAL A 17 15.52 5.73 -5.35
N ASN A 18 15.74 4.54 -4.80
CA ASN A 18 16.68 3.56 -5.34
C ASN A 18 16.01 2.64 -6.38
N GLN A 19 14.75 2.29 -6.16
CA GLN A 19 13.97 1.47 -7.09
C GLN A 19 12.51 1.90 -7.02
N PHE A 20 11.89 2.03 -8.19
CA PHE A 20 10.46 2.15 -8.33
C PHE A 20 10.05 1.33 -9.54
N GLU A 21 9.46 0.17 -9.30
CA GLU A 21 9.07 -0.79 -10.32
C GLU A 21 7.58 -1.10 -10.18
N VAL A 22 6.85 -1.04 -11.29
CA VAL A 22 5.44 -1.43 -11.36
C VAL A 22 5.31 -2.48 -12.45
N ASN A 23 4.97 -3.70 -12.05
CA ASN A 23 4.77 -4.85 -12.91
C ASN A 23 3.29 -5.16 -13.05
N THR A 24 2.72 -4.88 -14.22
CA THR A 24 1.35 -5.27 -14.53
C THR A 24 1.38 -6.50 -15.43
N ALA A 25 0.77 -7.60 -15.01
CA ALA A 25 0.58 -8.77 -15.86
C ALA A 25 -0.86 -8.80 -16.40
N ILE A 26 -0.95 -8.93 -17.73
CA ILE A 26 -2.20 -9.07 -18.46
C ILE A 26 -2.47 -10.57 -18.66
N ASN A 27 -3.67 -11.03 -18.34
CA ASN A 27 -4.08 -12.42 -18.54
C ASN A 27 -4.47 -12.70 -20.00
N LYS A 28 -4.77 -13.97 -20.31
CA LYS A 28 -5.17 -14.42 -21.66
C LYS A 28 -6.42 -13.71 -22.20
N ASP A 29 -7.24 -13.17 -21.30
CA ASP A 29 -8.49 -12.47 -21.59
C ASP A 29 -8.29 -10.94 -21.71
N ASN A 30 -7.04 -10.47 -21.82
CA ASN A 30 -6.67 -9.05 -21.92
C ASN A 30 -7.02 -8.19 -20.68
N PHE A 31 -7.14 -8.79 -19.50
CA PHE A 31 -7.33 -8.06 -18.25
C PHE A 31 -6.06 -7.99 -17.39
N PRO A 32 -5.80 -6.87 -16.70
CA PRO A 32 -4.73 -6.77 -15.70
C PRO A 32 -5.06 -7.64 -14.49
N ALA A 33 -4.58 -8.88 -14.49
CA ALA A 33 -4.82 -9.86 -13.45
C ALA A 33 -3.80 -9.77 -12.30
N TYR A 34 -2.66 -9.12 -12.52
CA TYR A 34 -1.63 -8.92 -11.50
C TYR A 34 -1.04 -7.53 -11.58
N GLN A 35 -0.80 -6.92 -10.43
CA GLN A 35 -0.04 -5.68 -10.28
C GLN A 35 0.91 -5.83 -9.10
N GLY A 36 2.21 -5.86 -9.37
CA GLY A 36 3.27 -5.76 -8.35
C GLY A 36 3.86 -4.36 -8.36
N ALA A 37 4.11 -3.79 -7.20
CA ALA A 37 4.83 -2.54 -7.03
C ALA A 37 5.97 -2.75 -6.02
N VAL A 38 7.19 -2.42 -6.43
CA VAL A 38 8.37 -2.44 -5.55
C VAL A 38 8.90 -1.02 -5.47
N MET A 39 8.96 -0.48 -4.26
CA MET A 39 9.46 0.85 -3.98
C MET A 39 10.54 0.78 -2.91
N ASN A 40 11.76 1.14 -3.28
CA ASN A 40 12.90 1.25 -2.38
C ASN A 40 13.31 2.70 -2.27
N VAL A 41 13.22 3.25 -1.07
CA VAL A 41 13.64 4.62 -0.76
C VAL A 41 14.66 4.62 0.36
N GLU A 42 15.64 5.50 0.23
CA GLU A 42 16.62 5.80 1.27
C GLU A 42 16.39 7.24 1.70
N MET A 43 16.21 7.43 3.00
CA MET A 43 16.10 8.73 3.64
C MET A 43 17.43 9.00 4.32
N ASN A 44 18.12 10.04 3.87
CA ASN A 44 19.37 10.51 4.45
C ASN A 44 19.06 11.86 5.10
N ASP A 45 19.10 11.91 6.42
CA ASP A 45 18.98 13.18 7.13
C ASP A 45 20.39 13.78 7.29
N PRO A 46 20.71 14.87 6.57
CA PRO A 46 22.05 15.46 6.59
C PRO A 46 22.37 16.16 7.93
N GLU A 47 21.37 16.48 8.74
CA GLU A 47 21.55 17.15 10.04
C GLU A 47 21.87 16.14 11.15
N THR A 48 21.17 15.00 11.17
CA THR A 48 21.35 13.96 12.19
C THR A 48 22.37 12.89 11.78
N LYS A 49 22.73 12.82 10.49
CA LYS A 49 23.52 11.74 9.86
C LYS A 49 22.85 10.36 9.94
N ASP A 50 21.56 10.31 10.28
CA ASP A 50 20.79 9.08 10.25
C ASP A 50 20.46 8.69 8.81
N ASN A 51 20.61 7.40 8.52
CA ASN A 51 20.34 6.82 7.22
C ASN A 51 19.31 5.71 7.39
N MET A 52 18.09 5.94 6.91
CA MET A 52 17.00 4.98 6.97
C MET A 52 16.69 4.46 5.58
N LYS A 53 16.53 3.14 5.44
CA LYS A 53 16.09 2.51 4.19
C LYS A 53 14.71 1.91 4.39
N LEU A 54 13.78 2.29 3.53
CA LEU A 54 12.44 1.74 3.50
C LEU A 54 12.23 1.01 2.17
N SER A 55 11.86 -0.26 2.27
CA SER A 55 11.50 -1.12 1.15
C SER A 55 10.04 -1.50 1.29
N LEU A 56 9.23 -1.14 0.30
CA LEU A 56 7.82 -1.49 0.21
C LEU A 56 7.61 -2.39 -1.00
N GLU A 57 7.04 -3.56 -0.76
CA GLU A 57 6.57 -4.45 -1.81
C GLU A 57 5.06 -4.62 -1.64
N ALA A 58 4.31 -4.34 -2.70
CA ALA A 58 2.87 -4.52 -2.73
C ALA A 58 2.50 -5.36 -3.95
N THR A 59 1.71 -6.42 -3.75
CA THR A 59 1.24 -7.27 -4.84
C THR A 59 -0.27 -7.40 -4.77
N SER A 60 -0.93 -7.10 -5.89
CA SER A 60 -2.36 -7.22 -6.06
C SER A 60 -2.65 -8.27 -7.13
N GLN A 61 -3.49 -9.24 -6.79
CA GLN A 61 -3.95 -10.29 -7.70
C GLN A 61 -5.46 -10.19 -7.87
N TYR A 62 -5.90 -10.07 -9.12
CA TYR A 62 -7.29 -10.04 -9.50
C TYR A 62 -7.65 -11.38 -10.14
N SER A 63 -8.67 -12.03 -9.59
CA SER A 63 -9.24 -13.26 -10.13
C SER A 63 -10.73 -13.08 -10.37
N LYS A 64 -11.32 -13.93 -11.23
CA LYS A 64 -12.76 -13.93 -11.52
C LYS A 64 -13.28 -12.57 -12.02
N ILE A 65 -12.48 -11.92 -12.89
CA ILE A 65 -12.80 -10.62 -13.47
C ILE A 65 -14.05 -10.76 -14.35
N ASN A 66 -15.04 -9.87 -14.17
CA ASN A 66 -16.36 -9.90 -14.82
C ASN A 66 -17.25 -11.12 -14.51
N GLU A 67 -16.88 -11.96 -13.53
CA GLU A 67 -17.79 -13.00 -13.05
C GLU A 67 -18.82 -12.42 -12.07
N LYS A 68 -20.05 -12.95 -12.11
CA LYS A 68 -21.09 -12.60 -11.14
C LYS A 68 -20.61 -12.98 -9.75
N GLN A 69 -20.35 -11.98 -8.92
CA GLN A 69 -19.99 -12.17 -7.52
C GLN A 69 -21.18 -12.75 -6.75
N THR A 70 -21.03 -13.96 -6.22
CA THR A 70 -21.96 -14.53 -5.25
C THR A 70 -21.43 -14.21 -3.86
N PHE A 71 -21.89 -13.10 -3.28
CA PHE A 71 -21.60 -12.78 -1.88
C PHE A 71 -22.30 -13.83 -1.00
N SER A 72 -21.55 -14.82 -0.54
CA SER A 72 -22.05 -15.82 0.40
C SER A 72 -22.20 -15.26 1.83
N VAL A 73 -21.57 -14.11 2.07
CA VAL A 73 -21.70 -13.30 3.29
C VAL A 73 -22.67 -12.18 2.95
N GLY A 74 -23.92 -12.29 3.41
CA GLY A 74 -24.84 -11.15 3.46
C GLY A 74 -24.29 -10.06 4.38
N ILE A 75 -25.00 -8.93 4.52
CA ILE A 75 -24.72 -7.94 5.57
C ILE A 75 -24.48 -8.73 6.88
N PRO A 76 -23.34 -8.56 7.56
CA PRO A 76 -23.06 -9.28 8.80
C PRO A 76 -24.28 -9.16 9.70
N LYS A 77 -24.77 -10.30 10.20
CA LYS A 77 -25.91 -10.28 11.13
C LYS A 77 -25.48 -9.44 12.33
N GLU A 78 -26.42 -8.77 12.99
CA GLU A 78 -26.09 -7.83 14.08
C GLU A 78 -25.20 -8.44 15.17
N ALA A 79 -25.21 -9.77 15.32
CA ALA A 79 -24.32 -10.53 16.21
C ALA A 79 -22.83 -10.58 15.79
N ASP A 80 -22.53 -10.36 14.51
CA ASP A 80 -21.18 -10.38 13.92
C ASP A 80 -20.63 -8.95 13.70
N VAL A 81 -21.40 -7.92 14.04
CA VAL A 81 -20.98 -6.51 13.96
C VAL A 81 -20.50 -6.06 15.33
N ILE A 82 -19.22 -5.67 15.42
CA ILE A 82 -18.68 -5.03 16.62
C ILE A 82 -18.68 -3.51 16.45
N THR A 83 -18.82 -2.77 17.56
CA THR A 83 -18.68 -1.31 17.53
C THR A 83 -17.20 -0.92 17.36
N MET A 84 -16.95 0.33 16.95
CA MET A 84 -15.59 0.86 16.85
C MET A 84 -14.83 0.78 18.18
N GLU A 85 -15.55 0.98 19.30
CA GLU A 85 -15.00 0.85 20.65
C GLU A 85 -14.55 -0.59 20.94
N GLN A 86 -15.38 -1.59 20.58
CA GLN A 86 -15.02 -3.00 20.74
C GLN A 86 -13.85 -3.43 19.84
N LEU A 87 -13.72 -2.82 18.66
CA LEU A 87 -12.56 -3.02 17.80
C LEU A 87 -11.29 -2.47 18.46
N GLN A 88 -11.36 -1.27 19.05
CA GLN A 88 -10.24 -0.66 19.77
C GLN A 88 -9.82 -1.49 20.99
N GLU A 89 -10.76 -2.05 21.75
CA GLU A 89 -10.44 -2.97 22.85
C GLU A 89 -9.74 -4.26 22.37
N LYS A 90 -10.23 -4.85 21.27
CA LYS A 90 -9.65 -6.08 20.71
C LYS A 90 -8.25 -5.87 20.12
N MET A 91 -7.99 -4.72 19.49
CA MET A 91 -6.67 -4.39 18.94
C MET A 91 -5.70 -3.81 19.99
N GLY A 92 -6.23 -3.18 21.03
CA GLY A 92 -5.45 -2.66 22.17
C GLY A 92 -4.88 -3.77 23.07
N ALA A 93 -5.45 -4.98 23.03
CA ALA A 93 -4.94 -6.14 23.76
C ALA A 93 -3.66 -6.75 23.16
N THR A 94 -3.23 -6.32 21.97
CA THR A 94 -1.99 -6.77 21.32
C THR A 94 -0.85 -5.74 21.37
N ALA A 95 -1.01 -4.66 22.14
CA ALA A 95 0.04 -3.67 22.41
C ALA A 95 0.49 -3.72 23.88
N TYR A 96 0.98 -4.89 24.32
CA TYR A 96 1.77 -5.03 25.54
C TYR A 96 2.96 -5.95 25.27
#